data_AF-A0A9D5SS27-F1
#
_entry.id   AF-A0A9D5SS27-F1
#
_cell.length_a   1.000
_cell.length_b   1.000
_cell.length_c   1.000
_cell.angle_alpha   90.00
_cell.angle_beta   90.00
_cell.angle_gamma   90.00
#
_symmetry.space_group_name_H-M   'P 1'
#
loop_
_entity.id
_entity.type
_entity.pdbx_description
1 polymer ?
#
loop_
_entity_poly.entity_id
_entity_poly.type
_entity_poly.pdbx_seq_one_letter_code
_entity_poly.pdbx_strand_id
1 'polypeptide(L)'
;MGFGILMIGYFFANVMSLYSTLSFAMLVGYPLMIWGLRRLAPYHARLRYTYYAAYAALPFAVYFSLFSIMQWCHADWGFFAVTHTAVEWCYFAFTLALHFLLLYGLAGLAGELGLVSVQSAAWRNVIMMALYAVIDLVSRLPIPWITANAGYFTAPVLLLKILFLLLNMWLLFQCYRKIAPEEEVFPQLVPEAEEADEEGKEDDA
;
A
#
# COMPACT_ATOMS: atom_id res chain seq x y z
N MET A 1 14.49 -9.62 4.14
CA MET A 1 13.75 -9.37 2.86
C MET A 1 12.24 -9.08 3.05
N GLY A 2 11.88 -8.01 3.75
CA GLY A 2 10.48 -7.53 3.81
C GLY A 2 10.00 -6.86 2.52
N PHE A 3 10.87 -6.11 1.85
CA PHE A 3 10.53 -5.36 0.62
C PHE A 3 10.14 -6.22 -0.57
N GLY A 4 10.79 -7.37 -0.78
CA GLY A 4 10.44 -8.26 -1.90
C GLY A 4 9.02 -8.80 -1.79
N ILE A 5 8.64 -9.26 -0.58
CA ILE A 5 7.28 -9.74 -0.29
C ILE A 5 6.27 -8.59 -0.43
N LEU A 6 6.61 -7.40 0.08
CA LEU A 6 5.78 -6.21 -0.04
C LEU A 6 5.53 -5.83 -1.51
N MET A 7 6.56 -5.89 -2.35
CA MET A 7 6.47 -5.61 -3.79
C MET A 7 5.54 -6.61 -4.50
N ILE A 8 5.69 -7.90 -4.23
CA ILE A 8 4.82 -8.94 -4.80
C ILE A 8 3.37 -8.72 -4.33
N GLY A 9 3.17 -8.51 -3.02
CA GLY A 9 1.84 -8.22 -2.48
C GLY A 9 1.21 -6.99 -3.11
N TYR A 10 1.98 -5.91 -3.28
CA TYR A 10 1.53 -4.67 -3.92
C TYR A 10 1.10 -4.90 -5.37
N PHE A 11 1.84 -5.71 -6.13
CA PHE A 11 1.50 -6.09 -7.50
C PHE A 11 0.14 -6.81 -7.57
N PHE A 12 -0.07 -7.85 -6.75
CA PHE A 12 -1.35 -8.57 -6.72
C PHE A 12 -2.51 -7.69 -6.23
N ALA A 13 -2.27 -6.89 -5.18
CA ALA A 13 -3.32 -6.07 -4.57
C ALA A 13 -3.76 -4.88 -5.42
N ASN A 14 -2.85 -4.29 -6.21
CA ASN A 14 -3.14 -3.01 -6.89
C ASN A 14 -2.98 -3.06 -8.41
N VAL A 15 -2.02 -3.83 -8.94
CA VAL A 15 -1.76 -3.89 -10.39
C VAL A 15 -2.66 -4.92 -11.05
N MET A 16 -2.71 -6.15 -10.53
CA MET A 16 -3.60 -7.19 -11.09
C MET A 16 -5.07 -6.82 -10.92
N SER A 17 -5.42 -6.16 -9.82
CA SER A 17 -6.77 -5.69 -9.54
C SER A 17 -7.23 -4.53 -10.44
N LEU A 18 -6.38 -4.02 -11.34
CA LEU A 18 -6.83 -3.08 -12.38
C LEU A 18 -7.84 -3.74 -13.32
N TYR A 19 -7.73 -5.05 -13.51
CA TYR A 19 -8.70 -5.82 -14.25
C TYR A 19 -9.76 -6.38 -13.30
N SER A 20 -11.02 -5.97 -13.48
CA SER A 20 -12.10 -6.22 -12.51
C SER A 20 -12.30 -7.70 -12.18
N THR A 21 -12.15 -8.59 -13.17
CA THR A 21 -12.27 -10.05 -12.97
C THR A 21 -11.11 -10.64 -12.15
N LEU A 22 -9.97 -9.96 -12.09
CA LEU A 22 -8.81 -10.35 -11.28
C LEU A 22 -8.79 -9.66 -9.91
N SER A 23 -9.88 -8.99 -9.47
CA SER A 23 -9.89 -8.38 -8.14
C SER A 23 -9.79 -9.39 -7.00
N PHE A 24 -10.04 -10.69 -7.25
CA PHE A 24 -9.72 -11.74 -6.28
C PHE A 24 -8.24 -11.80 -5.91
N ALA A 25 -7.35 -11.28 -6.77
CA ALA A 25 -5.93 -11.12 -6.48
C ALA A 25 -5.68 -10.26 -5.23
N MET A 26 -6.60 -9.38 -4.85
CA MET A 26 -6.52 -8.60 -3.61
C MET A 26 -6.46 -9.50 -2.36
N LEU A 27 -7.16 -10.64 -2.35
CA LEU A 27 -7.12 -11.61 -1.24
C LEU A 27 -5.75 -12.25 -1.06
N VAL A 28 -4.94 -12.30 -2.12
CA VAL A 28 -3.55 -12.77 -2.03
C VAL A 28 -2.62 -11.59 -1.76
N GLY A 29 -2.85 -10.47 -2.44
CA GLY A 29 -2.01 -9.29 -2.40
C GLY A 29 -1.93 -8.65 -1.02
N TYR A 30 -3.07 -8.39 -0.35
CA TYR A 30 -3.05 -7.74 0.95
C TYR A 30 -2.39 -8.58 2.05
N PRO A 31 -2.63 -9.89 2.20
CA PRO A 31 -1.88 -10.72 3.13
C PRO A 31 -0.36 -10.73 2.87
N LEU A 32 0.06 -10.75 1.60
CA LEU A 32 1.49 -10.62 1.27
C LEU A 32 2.03 -9.23 1.64
N MET A 33 1.29 -8.15 1.38
CA MET A 33 1.68 -6.80 1.82
C MET A 33 1.80 -6.74 3.35
N ILE A 34 0.84 -7.30 4.09
CA ILE A 34 0.86 -7.39 5.55
C ILE A 34 2.10 -8.15 6.03
N TRP A 35 2.44 -9.28 5.40
CA TRP A 35 3.62 -10.06 5.76
C TRP A 35 4.92 -9.29 5.50
N GLY A 36 5.02 -8.63 4.34
CA GLY A 36 6.14 -7.75 4.02
C GLY A 36 6.28 -6.60 5.01
N LEU A 37 5.17 -5.91 5.31
CA LEU A 37 5.13 -4.80 6.27
C LEU A 37 5.39 -5.25 7.71
N ARG A 38 4.97 -6.44 8.12
CA ARG A 38 5.28 -6.98 9.47
C ARG A 38 6.78 -7.07 9.69
N ARG A 39 7.55 -7.44 8.66
CA ARG A 39 9.01 -7.49 8.72
C ARG A 39 9.65 -6.10 8.69
N LEU A 40 9.00 -5.14 8.04
CA LEU A 40 9.53 -3.77 7.90
C LEU A 40 9.12 -2.83 9.04
N ALA A 41 8.02 -3.13 9.73
CA ALA A 41 7.42 -2.31 10.78
C ALA A 41 8.35 -2.02 11.98
N PRO A 42 9.26 -2.92 12.42
CA PRO A 42 10.20 -2.64 13.50
C PRO A 42 11.22 -1.55 13.15
N TYR A 43 11.59 -1.39 11.88
CA TYR A 43 12.65 -0.46 11.49
C TYR A 43 12.21 1.01 11.51
N HIS A 44 10.93 1.30 11.30
CA HIS A 44 10.44 2.68 11.34
C HIS A 44 8.96 2.76 11.75
N ALA A 45 8.67 3.60 12.75
CA ALA A 45 7.32 3.83 13.27
C ALA A 45 6.26 4.16 12.19
N ARG A 46 6.63 4.87 11.12
CA ARG A 46 5.69 5.24 10.04
C ARG A 46 5.17 4.04 9.26
N LEU A 47 5.98 2.99 9.11
CA LEU A 47 5.58 1.76 8.44
C LEU A 47 4.61 0.93 9.29
N ARG A 48 4.56 1.14 10.61
CA ARG A 48 3.54 0.54 11.48
C ARG A 48 2.14 1.04 11.13
N TYR A 49 1.98 2.32 10.80
CA TYR A 49 0.68 2.84 10.35
C TYR A 49 0.23 2.18 9.05
N THR A 50 1.15 2.01 8.09
CA THR A 50 0.88 1.30 6.83
C THR A 50 0.53 -0.17 7.08
N TYR A 51 1.18 -0.82 8.04
CA TYR A 51 0.87 -2.19 8.46
C TYR A 51 -0.58 -2.33 8.97
N TYR A 52 -1.00 -1.47 9.91
CA TYR A 52 -2.37 -1.50 10.42
C TYR A 52 -3.40 -1.12 9.34
N ALA A 53 -3.07 -0.15 8.48
CA ALA A 53 -3.90 0.17 7.33
C ALA A 53 -4.03 -1.02 6.38
N ALA A 54 -2.97 -1.79 6.13
CA ALA A 54 -3.06 -2.99 5.28
C ALA A 54 -4.02 -4.06 5.85
N TYR A 55 -4.13 -4.20 7.18
CA TYR A 55 -5.17 -5.06 7.79
C TYR A 55 -6.58 -4.53 7.55
N ALA A 56 -6.78 -3.22 7.70
CA ALA A 56 -8.07 -2.57 7.44
C ALA A 56 -8.49 -2.67 5.95
N ALA A 57 -7.57 -3.06 5.05
CA ALA A 57 -7.87 -3.31 3.65
C ALA A 57 -8.54 -4.67 3.38
N LEU A 58 -8.40 -5.64 4.30
CA LEU A 58 -8.92 -7.00 4.10
C LEU A 58 -10.44 -7.07 3.89
N PRO A 59 -11.29 -6.32 4.62
CA PRO A 59 -12.72 -6.28 4.34
C PRO A 59 -13.04 -5.84 2.90
N PHE A 60 -12.31 -4.85 2.37
CA PHE A 60 -12.46 -4.44 0.97
C PHE A 60 -12.04 -5.55 0.01
N ALA A 61 -10.91 -6.22 0.30
CA ALA A 61 -10.44 -7.35 -0.49
C ALA A 61 -11.50 -8.45 -0.59
N VAL A 62 -12.12 -8.83 0.53
CA VAL A 62 -13.22 -9.80 0.57
C VAL A 62 -14.41 -9.31 -0.26
N TYR A 63 -14.84 -8.05 -0.05
CA TYR A 63 -15.97 -7.48 -0.78
C TYR A 63 -15.77 -7.49 -2.30
N PHE A 64 -14.65 -6.95 -2.80
CA PHE A 64 -14.37 -6.90 -4.24
C PHE A 64 -14.14 -8.29 -4.83
N SER A 65 -13.59 -9.23 -4.06
CA SER A 65 -13.42 -10.61 -4.54
C SER A 65 -14.77 -11.31 -4.71
N LEU A 66 -15.68 -11.16 -3.74
CA LEU A 66 -17.03 -11.69 -3.86
C LEU A 66 -17.76 -11.05 -5.05
N PHE A 67 -17.65 -9.73 -5.21
CA PHE A 67 -18.23 -9.03 -6.35
C PHE A 67 -17.68 -9.53 -7.70
N SER A 68 -16.36 -9.73 -7.83
CA SER A 68 -15.75 -10.29 -9.04
C SER A 68 -16.21 -11.71 -9.35
N ILE A 69 -16.35 -12.57 -8.33
CA ILE A 69 -16.86 -13.94 -8.50
C ILE A 69 -18.31 -13.89 -9.00
N MET A 70 -19.15 -13.01 -8.45
CA MET A 70 -20.55 -12.85 -8.89
C MET A 70 -20.63 -12.37 -10.34
N GLN A 71 -19.79 -11.41 -10.74
CA GLN A 71 -19.70 -10.97 -12.14
C GLN A 71 -19.29 -12.12 -13.08
N TRP A 72 -18.35 -12.96 -12.65
CA TRP A 72 -17.92 -14.13 -13.44
C TRP A 72 -19.03 -15.19 -13.53
N CYS A 73 -19.78 -15.42 -12.46
CA CYS A 73 -20.88 -16.38 -12.44
C CYS A 73 -22.20 -15.85 -13.04
N HIS A 74 -22.24 -14.61 -13.53
CA HIS A 74 -23.46 -13.93 -14.01
C HIS A 74 -24.62 -13.97 -13.00
N ALA A 75 -24.30 -13.90 -11.70
CA ALA A 75 -25.29 -13.93 -10.63
C ALA A 75 -25.71 -12.51 -10.23
N ASP A 76 -26.99 -12.17 -10.40
CA ASP A 76 -27.54 -10.86 -10.03
C ASP A 76 -28.09 -10.86 -8.59
N TRP A 77 -27.34 -10.25 -7.67
CA TRP A 77 -27.78 -10.00 -6.30
C TRP A 77 -28.03 -8.51 -6.11
N GLY A 78 -29.30 -8.11 -5.99
CA GLY A 78 -29.72 -6.70 -5.92
C GLY A 78 -29.07 -5.90 -4.78
N PHE A 79 -28.60 -6.56 -3.71
CA PHE A 79 -27.85 -5.91 -2.62
C PHE A 79 -26.55 -5.24 -3.09
N PHE A 80 -25.82 -5.86 -4.03
CA PHE A 80 -24.57 -5.30 -4.53
C PHE A 80 -24.82 -4.08 -5.43
N ALA A 81 -25.90 -4.07 -6.21
CA ALA A 81 -26.21 -2.94 -7.10
C ALA A 81 -26.37 -1.60 -6.35
N VAL A 82 -26.91 -1.63 -5.13
CA VAL A 82 -27.16 -0.42 -4.32
C VAL A 82 -25.93 -0.02 -3.49
N THR A 83 -25.17 -1.00 -3.00
CA THR A 83 -24.05 -0.75 -2.07
C THR A 83 -22.72 -0.51 -2.79
N HIS A 84 -22.57 -0.97 -4.03
CA HIS A 84 -21.30 -0.96 -4.75
C HIS A 84 -20.70 0.44 -4.88
N THR A 85 -21.47 1.42 -5.33
CA THR A 85 -20.97 2.79 -5.50
C THR A 85 -20.45 3.37 -4.18
N ALA A 86 -21.17 3.16 -3.07
CA ALA A 86 -20.73 3.64 -1.76
C ALA A 86 -19.43 2.97 -1.31
N VAL A 87 -19.32 1.63 -1.49
CA VAL A 87 -18.11 0.89 -1.14
C VAL A 87 -16.93 1.27 -2.03
N GLU A 88 -17.14 1.53 -3.32
CA GLU A 88 -16.11 2.03 -4.23
C GLU A 88 -15.54 3.38 -3.79
N TRP A 89 -16.38 4.32 -3.35
CA TRP A 89 -15.93 5.61 -2.82
C TRP A 89 -15.13 5.47 -1.53
N CYS A 90 -15.62 4.64 -0.60
CA CYS A 90 -14.90 4.33 0.63
C CYS A 90 -13.55 3.68 0.33
N TYR A 91 -13.52 2.71 -0.59
CA TYR A 91 -12.31 2.02 -1.01
C TYR A 91 -11.33 2.95 -1.72
N PHE A 92 -11.82 3.87 -2.57
CA PHE A 92 -10.99 4.85 -3.24
C PHE A 92 -10.28 5.76 -2.22
N ALA A 93 -11.03 6.36 -1.29
CA ALA A 93 -10.47 7.20 -0.24
C ALA A 93 -9.47 6.43 0.64
N PHE A 94 -9.84 5.21 1.02
CA PHE A 94 -8.99 4.33 1.81
C PHE A 94 -7.70 3.94 1.08
N THR A 95 -7.81 3.58 -0.19
CA THR A 95 -6.67 3.21 -1.04
C THR A 95 -5.71 4.37 -1.20
N LEU A 96 -6.20 5.61 -1.39
CA LEU A 96 -5.35 6.80 -1.41
C LEU A 96 -4.61 7.00 -0.08
N ALA A 97 -5.31 6.83 1.05
CA ALA A 97 -4.69 6.93 2.37
C ALA A 97 -3.62 5.84 2.58
N LEU A 98 -3.89 4.60 2.17
CA LEU A 98 -2.93 3.50 2.25
C LEU A 98 -1.66 3.78 1.43
N HIS A 99 -1.83 4.26 0.19
CA HIS A 99 -0.70 4.62 -0.67
C HIS A 99 0.09 5.80 -0.10
N PHE A 100 -0.59 6.82 0.43
CA PHE A 100 0.05 7.92 1.11
C PHE A 100 0.90 7.44 2.29
N LEU A 101 0.33 6.62 3.18
CA LEU A 101 1.04 6.07 4.33
C LEU A 101 2.23 5.22 3.92
N LEU A 102 2.08 4.39 2.88
CA LEU A 102 3.17 3.60 2.32
C LEU A 102 4.31 4.52 1.82
N LEU A 103 4.00 5.49 0.97
CA LEU A 103 5.00 6.43 0.43
C LEU A 103 5.65 7.27 1.52
N TYR A 104 4.87 7.72 2.50
CA TYR A 104 5.36 8.47 3.65
C TYR A 104 6.31 7.65 4.54
N GLY A 105 5.99 6.37 4.75
CA GLY A 105 6.86 5.42 5.45
C GLY A 105 8.17 5.18 4.69
N LEU A 106 8.10 4.96 3.37
CA LEU A 106 9.28 4.79 2.52
C LEU A 106 10.15 6.04 2.47
N ALA A 107 9.56 7.23 2.39
CA ALA A 107 10.29 8.50 2.41
C ALA A 107 10.98 8.75 3.76
N GLY A 108 10.35 8.36 4.86
CA GLY A 108 10.94 8.42 6.20
C GLY A 108 12.17 7.52 6.30
N LEU A 109 12.00 6.23 5.98
CA LEU A 109 13.08 5.25 6.04
C LEU A 109 14.25 5.60 5.12
N ALA A 110 13.97 6.02 3.88
CA ALA A 110 15.00 6.47 2.98
C ALA A 110 15.73 7.72 3.48
N GLY A 111 15.05 8.60 4.22
CA GLY A 111 15.65 9.78 4.83
C GLY A 111 16.62 9.42 5.96
N GLU A 112 16.22 8.49 6.83
CA GLU A 112 17.06 7.99 7.94
C GLU A 112 18.33 7.30 7.43
N LEU A 113 18.24 6.58 6.30
CA LEU A 113 19.37 5.91 5.64
C LEU A 113 20.18 6.83 4.70
N GLY A 114 19.87 8.13 4.62
CA GLY A 114 20.56 9.07 3.73
C GLY A 114 20.36 8.82 2.23
N LEU A 115 19.36 8.03 1.83
CA LEU A 115 19.04 7.68 0.45
C LEU A 115 18.17 8.76 -0.22
N VAL A 116 18.74 9.96 -0.42
CA VAL A 116 18.03 11.15 -0.96
C VAL A 116 17.29 10.88 -2.28
N SER A 117 17.88 10.06 -3.17
CA SER A 117 17.26 9.66 -4.45
C SER A 117 15.95 8.86 -4.28
N VAL A 118 15.86 8.01 -3.25
CA VAL A 118 14.67 7.19 -2.96
C VAL A 118 13.63 8.05 -2.25
N GLN A 119 14.06 8.89 -1.31
CA GLN A 119 13.19 9.82 -0.61
C GLN A 119 12.51 10.81 -1.56
N SER A 120 13.27 11.45 -2.44
CA SER A 120 12.73 12.37 -3.46
C SER A 120 11.76 11.65 -4.43
N ALA A 121 12.08 10.42 -4.84
CA ALA A 121 11.19 9.62 -5.67
C ALA A 121 9.86 9.30 -4.96
N ALA A 122 9.88 9.02 -3.65
CA ALA A 122 8.67 8.81 -2.86
C ALA A 122 7.77 10.05 -2.84
N TRP A 123 8.34 11.23 -2.59
CA TRP A 123 7.58 12.50 -2.61
C TRP A 123 7.03 12.84 -4.00
N ARG A 124 7.81 12.61 -5.06
CA ARG A 124 7.31 12.75 -6.44
C ARG A 124 6.10 11.84 -6.69
N ASN A 125 6.14 10.60 -6.21
CA ASN A 125 5.02 9.68 -6.35
C ASN A 125 3.78 10.12 -5.54
N VAL A 126 3.96 10.78 -4.39
CA VAL A 126 2.84 11.39 -3.64
C VAL A 126 2.18 12.50 -4.48
N ILE A 127 2.96 13.33 -5.16
CA ILE A 127 2.41 14.38 -6.06
C ILE A 127 1.62 13.74 -7.21
N MET A 128 2.16 12.68 -7.82
CA MET A 128 1.46 11.95 -8.89
C MET A 128 0.16 11.30 -8.41
N MET A 129 0.15 10.75 -7.19
CA MET A 129 -1.06 10.22 -6.55
C MET A 129 -2.10 11.31 -6.32
N ALA A 130 -1.68 12.48 -5.83
CA ALA A 130 -2.59 13.60 -5.60
C ALA A 130 -3.19 14.11 -6.91
N LEU A 131 -2.38 14.22 -7.98
CA LEU A 131 -2.85 14.58 -9.31
C LEU A 131 -3.86 13.55 -9.84
N TYR A 132 -3.58 12.26 -9.69
CA TYR A 132 -4.53 11.19 -10.00
C TYR A 132 -5.85 11.36 -9.24
N ALA A 133 -5.78 11.54 -7.92
CA ALA A 133 -6.95 11.68 -7.07
C ALA A 133 -7.84 12.87 -7.47
N VAL A 134 -7.23 14.03 -7.78
CA VAL A 134 -7.96 15.22 -8.23
C VAL A 134 -8.64 14.99 -9.57
N ILE A 135 -7.94 14.42 -10.56
CA ILE A 135 -8.52 14.19 -11.89
C ILE A 135 -9.62 13.12 -11.83
N ASP A 136 -9.43 12.04 -11.06
CA ASP A 136 -10.45 11.00 -10.84
C ASP A 136 -11.69 11.55 -10.11
N LEU A 137 -11.50 12.45 -9.13
CA LEU A 137 -12.61 13.12 -8.47
C LEU A 137 -13.38 14.04 -9.42
N VAL A 138 -12.66 14.86 -10.19
CA VAL A 138 -13.26 15.78 -11.18
C VAL A 138 -14.04 15.01 -12.23
N SER A 139 -13.51 13.89 -12.74
CA SER A 139 -14.18 13.09 -13.77
C SER A 139 -15.49 12.45 -13.29
N ARG A 140 -15.69 12.33 -11.98
CA ARG A 140 -16.89 11.76 -11.35
C ARG A 140 -17.89 12.81 -10.85
N LEU A 141 -17.61 14.10 -11.00
CA LEU A 141 -18.54 15.15 -10.58
C LEU A 141 -19.81 15.13 -11.44
N PRO A 142 -21.01 15.29 -10.84
CA PRO A 142 -22.30 15.27 -11.56
C PRO A 142 -22.57 16.60 -12.29
N ILE A 143 -21.59 17.11 -13.03
CA ILE A 143 -21.68 18.34 -13.82
C ILE A 143 -22.05 17.95 -15.25
N PRO A 144 -23.11 18.51 -15.85
CA PRO A 144 -23.61 18.11 -17.18
C PRO A 144 -22.54 18.04 -18.28
N TRP A 145 -21.61 18.98 -18.27
CA TRP A 145 -20.50 19.02 -19.22
C TRP A 145 -19.51 17.86 -19.01
N ILE A 146 -19.21 17.50 -17.75
CA ILE A 146 -18.31 16.39 -17.43
C ILE A 146 -18.99 15.06 -17.77
N THR A 147 -20.26 14.89 -17.40
CA THR A 147 -21.01 13.66 -17.69
C THR A 147 -21.16 13.43 -19.19
N ALA A 148 -21.38 14.48 -19.98
CA ALA A 148 -21.44 14.39 -21.44
C ALA A 148 -20.09 14.00 -22.08
N ASN A 149 -18.99 14.29 -21.41
CA ASN A 149 -17.62 14.05 -21.89
C ASN A 149 -16.88 12.98 -21.09
N ALA A 150 -17.57 12.20 -20.25
CA ALA A 150 -16.94 11.28 -19.29
C ALA A 150 -16.00 10.26 -19.97
N GLY A 151 -16.36 9.80 -21.18
CA GLY A 151 -15.54 8.88 -21.97
C GLY A 151 -14.15 9.42 -22.31
N TYR A 152 -13.98 10.74 -22.46
CA TYR A 152 -12.67 11.36 -22.73
C TYR A 152 -11.77 11.38 -21.49
N PHE A 153 -12.34 11.33 -20.28
CA PHE A 153 -11.58 11.32 -19.03
C PHE A 153 -11.14 9.92 -18.62
N THR A 154 -11.89 8.88 -19.01
CA THR A 154 -11.62 7.49 -18.59
C THR A 154 -10.21 7.01 -18.97
N ALA A 155 -9.80 7.18 -20.23
CA ALA A 155 -8.51 6.68 -20.70
C ALA A 155 -7.31 7.43 -20.08
N PRO A 156 -7.29 8.78 -20.01
CA PRO A 156 -6.24 9.51 -19.30
C PRO A 156 -6.15 9.18 -17.82
N VAL A 157 -7.29 9.06 -17.11
CA VAL A 157 -7.32 8.70 -15.69
C VAL A 157 -6.75 7.31 -15.47
N LEU A 158 -7.12 6.34 -16.31
CA LEU A 158 -6.59 4.98 -16.26
C LEU A 158 -5.08 4.95 -16.53
N LEU A 159 -4.60 5.69 -17.53
CA LEU A 159 -3.18 5.78 -17.84
C LEU A 159 -2.39 6.37 -16.66
N LEU A 160 -2.91 7.43 -16.04
CA LEU A 160 -2.30 8.05 -14.88
C LEU A 160 -2.28 7.10 -13.67
N LYS A 161 -3.36 6.33 -13.45
CA LYS A 161 -3.42 5.29 -12.42
C LYS A 161 -2.34 4.22 -12.65
N ILE A 162 -2.22 3.70 -13.88
CA ILE A 162 -1.21 2.70 -14.23
C ILE A 162 0.20 3.26 -14.00
N LEU A 163 0.47 4.48 -14.49
CA LEU A 163 1.76 5.13 -14.33
C LEU A 163 2.13 5.28 -12.85
N PHE A 164 1.21 5.77 -12.03
CA PHE A 164 1.39 5.90 -10.59
C PHE A 164 1.71 4.55 -9.92
N LEU A 165 0.96 3.50 -10.25
CA LEU A 165 1.19 2.16 -9.68
C LEU A 165 2.55 1.59 -10.08
N LEU A 166 2.97 1.77 -11.34
CA LEU A 166 4.28 1.33 -11.82
C LEU A 166 5.42 2.10 -11.16
N LEU A 167 5.27 3.42 -10.96
CA LEU A 167 6.25 4.24 -10.25
C LEU A 167 6.41 3.79 -8.79
N ASN A 168 5.32 3.41 -8.12
CA ASN A 168 5.38 2.87 -6.75
C ASN A 168 6.04 1.49 -6.71
N MET A 169 5.72 0.63 -7.67
CA MET A 169 6.37 -0.68 -7.78
C MET A 169 7.87 -0.54 -8.02
N TRP A 170 8.27 0.39 -8.89
CA TRP A 170 9.68 0.74 -9.12
C TRP A 170 10.34 1.28 -7.86
N LEU A 171 9.65 2.13 -7.08
CA LEU A 171 10.16 2.64 -5.82
C LEU A 171 10.38 1.51 -4.79
N LEU A 172 9.43 0.58 -4.67
CA LEU A 172 9.57 -0.60 -3.82
C LEU A 172 10.75 -1.47 -4.27
N PHE A 173 10.96 -1.64 -5.57
CA PHE A 173 12.11 -2.34 -6.12
C PHE A 173 13.45 -1.63 -5.80
N GLN A 174 13.49 -0.30 -5.86
CA GLN A 174 14.68 0.47 -5.44
C GLN A 174 14.97 0.32 -3.95
N CYS A 175 13.93 0.32 -3.11
CA CYS A 175 14.07 0.05 -1.67
C CYS A 175 14.60 -1.36 -1.43
N TYR A 176 14.03 -2.36 -2.12
CA TYR A 176 14.55 -3.73 -2.09
C TYR A 176 16.04 -3.77 -2.47
N ARG A 177 16.43 -3.18 -3.61
CA ARG A 177 17.81 -3.25 -4.08
C ARG A 177 18.82 -2.51 -3.20
N LYS A 178 18.43 -1.38 -2.59
CA LYS A 178 19.36 -0.53 -1.84
C LYS A 178 19.38 -0.81 -0.33
N ILE A 179 18.25 -1.21 0.25
CA ILE A 179 18.12 -1.41 1.70
C ILE A 179 18.29 -2.90 2.07
N ALA A 180 17.83 -3.83 1.21
CA ALA A 180 17.94 -5.26 1.52
C ALA A 180 19.37 -5.84 1.55
N PRO A 181 20.37 -5.39 0.75
CA PRO A 181 21.72 -5.94 0.86
C PRO A 181 22.43 -5.56 2.17
N GLU A 182 21.90 -4.61 2.94
CA GLU A 182 22.48 -4.21 4.23
C GLU A 182 21.93 -5.06 5.41
N GLU A 183 20.74 -5.68 5.28
CA GLU A 183 20.15 -6.52 6.36
C GLU A 183 20.98 -7.80 6.66
N GLU A 184 21.79 -8.30 5.72
CA GLU A 184 22.67 -9.46 5.96
C GLU A 184 23.96 -9.10 6.72
N VAL A 185 24.23 -7.81 6.95
CA VAL A 185 25.46 -7.30 7.58
C VAL A 185 25.18 -6.51 8.87
N PHE A 186 23.95 -6.55 9.41
CA PHE A 186 23.69 -6.09 10.77
C PHE A 186 23.67 -7.29 11.72
N PRO A 187 24.81 -7.72 12.30
CA PRO A 187 24.77 -8.50 13.51
C PRO A 187 24.15 -7.60 14.57
N GLN A 188 22.93 -7.94 14.98
CA GLN A 188 22.36 -7.60 16.29
C GLN A 188 22.55 -6.14 16.72
N LEU A 189 21.57 -5.29 16.40
CA LEU A 189 21.14 -4.33 17.43
C LEU A 189 20.48 -5.17 18.53
N VAL A 190 21.33 -5.76 19.37
CA VAL A 190 20.95 -6.28 20.68
C VAL A 190 20.22 -5.12 21.36
N PRO A 191 19.02 -5.31 21.92
CA PRO A 191 18.50 -4.34 22.85
C PRO A 191 19.53 -4.25 23.98
N GLU A 192 20.24 -3.13 24.10
CA GLU A 192 20.94 -2.75 25.33
C GLU A 192 19.86 -2.58 26.41
N ALA A 193 19.45 -3.69 27.01
CA ALA A 193 18.61 -3.73 28.18
C ALA A 193 18.93 -5.01 28.94
N GLU A 194 19.44 -4.81 30.16
CA GLU A 194 19.65 -5.81 31.23
C GLU A 194 21.00 -6.55 31.26
N GLU A 195 22.11 -5.80 31.25
CA GLU A 195 23.26 -6.15 32.10
C GLU A 195 23.55 -4.94 33.01
N ALA A 196 22.73 -4.75 34.04
CA ALA A 196 23.05 -3.92 35.18
C ALA A 196 22.38 -4.49 36.44
N ASP A 197 23.22 -4.76 37.44
CA ASP A 197 22.90 -5.02 38.84
C ASP A 197 22.37 -6.40 39.24
N GLU A 198 23.23 -7.44 39.15
CA GLU A 198 23.35 -8.43 40.23
C GLU A 198 24.83 -8.66 40.60
N GLU A 199 25.55 -7.58 40.93
CA GLU A 199 26.76 -7.67 41.76
C GLU A 199 26.42 -7.14 43.16
N GLY A 200 26.48 -8.02 44.15
CA GLY A 200 26.53 -7.64 45.56
C GLY A 200 25.50 -8.30 46.46
N LYS A 201 25.77 -9.54 46.85
CA LYS A 201 25.53 -10.05 48.21
C LYS A 201 26.48 -11.22 48.49
N GLU A 202 27.74 -10.85 48.70
CA GLU A 202 28.66 -11.63 49.54
C GLU A 202 28.26 -11.40 51.01
N ASP A 203 28.10 -12.51 51.71
CA ASP A 203 28.41 -12.79 53.12
C ASP A 203 28.14 -11.71 54.19
N ASP A 204 27.15 -12.01 55.04
CA ASP A 204 27.23 -11.80 56.49
C ASP A 204 26.09 -12.58 57.20
N ALA A 205 26.43 -13.74 57.79
CA ALA A 205 25.93 -14.32 59.07
C ALA A 205 26.09 -15.85 59.13
#